data_AF-A0A7S0YKH7-F1
#
_entry.id   AF-A0A7S0YKH7-F1
#
_cell.length_a   1.000
_cell.length_b   1.000
_cell.length_c   1.000
_cell.angle_alpha   90.00
_cell.angle_beta   90.00
_cell.angle_gamma   90.00
#
_symmetry.space_group_name_H-M   'P 1'
#
loop_
_entity.id
_entity.type
_entity.pdbx_description
1 polymer ?
#
loop_
_entity_poly.entity_id
_entity_poly.type
_entity_poly.pdbx_seq_one_letter_code
_entity_poly.pdbx_strand_id
1 'polypeptide(L)'
;QFLGRIINLKPILEVNDLKHTRKGLLSHYKFNPGPEFAVTTAPSPEQDGGWTVFGEVLEGYGMVKAIADLPFVTGKSLDPNGSVADGFWRAQNTYFLGLAKQLGDSR
;
A
#
# COMPACT_ATOMS: atom_id res chain seq x y z
N GLN A 1 -25.98 13.38 -5.97
CA GLN A 1 -25.63 12.68 -7.22
C GLN A 1 -24.34 13.28 -7.76
N PHE A 2 -23.21 12.62 -7.54
CA PHE A 2 -21.94 13.02 -8.15
C PHE A 2 -21.96 12.55 -9.61
N LEU A 3 -22.25 13.47 -10.53
CA LEU A 3 -22.16 13.23 -11.96
C LEU A 3 -20.68 12.97 -12.29
N GLY A 4 -20.36 11.71 -12.60
CA GLY A 4 -19.05 11.27 -13.04
C GLY A 4 -18.63 12.03 -14.29
N ARG A 5 -17.79 13.05 -14.12
CA ARG A 5 -17.16 13.76 -15.22
C ARG A 5 -16.17 12.80 -15.87
N ILE A 6 -16.47 12.33 -17.08
CA ILE A 6 -15.52 11.59 -17.91
C ILE A 6 -14.45 12.59 -18.35
N ILE A 7 -13.30 12.57 -17.69
CA ILE A 7 -12.13 13.33 -18.11
C ILE A 7 -11.35 12.42 -19.06
N ASN A 8 -11.32 12.76 -20.35
CA ASN A 8 -10.41 12.13 -21.30
C ASN A 8 -8.98 12.60 -20.98
N LEU A 9 -8.36 11.92 -20.02
CA LEU A 9 -6.93 12.07 -19.78
C LEU A 9 -6.21 11.40 -20.96
N LYS A 10 -5.34 12.13 -21.66
CA LYS A 10 -4.26 11.52 -22.42
C LYS A 10 -3.14 11.27 -21.40
N PRO A 11 -3.01 10.06 -20.81
CA PRO A 11 -1.96 9.82 -19.83
C PRO A 11 -0.61 10.02 -20.52
N ILE A 12 0.19 10.94 -19.99
CA ILE A 12 1.59 11.04 -20.37
C ILE A 12 2.26 9.86 -19.67
N LEU A 13 2.43 8.77 -20.42
CA LEU A 13 3.05 7.56 -19.89
C LEU A 13 4.56 7.75 -19.89
N GLU A 14 5.16 7.85 -18.71
CA GLU A 14 6.61 7.79 -18.58
C GLU A 14 7.05 6.33 -18.73
N VAL A 15 7.63 6.01 -19.89
CA VAL A 15 8.06 4.65 -20.24
C VAL A 15 9.57 4.57 -20.17
N ASN A 16 10.08 3.59 -19.43
CA ASN A 16 11.47 3.18 -19.47
C ASN A 16 11.59 1.67 -19.25
N ASP A 17 12.81 1.16 -19.46
CA ASP A 17 13.14 -0.27 -19.33
C ASP A 17 13.66 -0.66 -17.95
N LEU A 18 13.57 0.24 -16.96
CA LEU A 18 14.04 -0.02 -15.60
C LEU A 18 13.12 -1.02 -14.90
N LYS A 19 13.72 -1.90 -14.10
CA LYS A 19 13.07 -3.05 -13.44
C LYS A 19 13.22 -2.97 -11.93
N HIS A 20 12.25 -3.51 -11.19
CA HIS A 20 12.20 -3.52 -9.72
C HIS A 20 13.14 -4.61 -9.14
N THR A 21 14.43 -4.50 -9.43
CA THR A 21 15.46 -5.53 -9.18
C THR A 21 16.05 -5.48 -7.77
N ARG A 22 15.91 -4.36 -7.07
CA ARG A 22 16.51 -4.14 -5.75
C ARG A 22 15.64 -3.22 -4.90
N LYS A 23 15.94 -3.21 -3.61
CA LYS A 23 15.39 -2.25 -2.66
C LYS A 23 15.91 -0.82 -2.93
N GLY A 24 15.14 0.19 -2.53
CA GLY A 24 15.49 1.60 -2.65
C GLY A 24 15.11 2.24 -3.98
N LEU A 25 14.38 1.56 -4.85
CA LEU A 25 13.90 2.14 -6.11
C LEU A 25 12.62 2.93 -5.87
N LEU A 26 12.56 4.15 -6.40
CA LEU A 26 11.34 4.95 -6.44
C LEU A 26 10.53 4.57 -7.67
N SER A 27 9.26 4.26 -7.47
CA SER A 27 8.35 3.85 -8.54
C SER A 27 6.96 4.42 -8.35
N HIS A 28 6.21 4.57 -9.45
CA HIS A 28 4.80 4.97 -9.40
C HIS A 28 3.96 4.10 -10.33
N TYR A 29 2.67 3.97 -10.01
CA TYR A 29 1.74 3.23 -10.86
C TYR A 29 1.37 4.08 -12.09
N LYS A 30 1.55 3.51 -13.28
CA LYS A 30 1.41 4.21 -14.56
C LYS A 30 0.03 4.84 -14.80
N PHE A 31 -1.01 4.22 -14.27
CA PHE A 31 -2.41 4.63 -14.48
C PHE A 31 -3.01 5.33 -13.26
N ASN A 32 -2.20 5.64 -12.25
CA ASN A 32 -2.65 6.43 -11.12
C ASN A 32 -2.56 7.92 -11.48
N PRO A 33 -3.67 8.68 -11.44
CA PRO A 33 -3.66 10.11 -11.75
C PRO A 33 -3.05 10.97 -10.64
N GLY A 34 -2.86 10.43 -9.43
CA GLY A 34 -2.33 11.17 -8.29
C GLY A 34 -0.81 11.15 -8.18
N PRO A 35 -0.25 11.91 -7.22
CA PRO A 35 1.19 12.07 -7.01
C PRO A 35 1.82 10.94 -6.17
N GLU A 36 1.13 9.82 -6.00
CA GLU A 36 1.58 8.74 -5.14
C GLU A 36 2.76 7.98 -5.77
N PHE A 37 3.75 7.67 -4.93
CA PHE A 37 4.89 6.86 -5.29
C PHE A 37 5.17 5.82 -4.18
N ALA A 38 5.94 4.80 -4.53
CA ALA A 38 6.43 3.78 -3.62
C ALA A 38 7.95 3.74 -3.63
N VAL A 39 8.53 3.25 -2.54
CA VAL A 39 9.96 2.91 -2.43
C VAL A 39 10.07 1.41 -2.20
N THR A 40 10.83 0.71 -3.03
CA THR A 40 10.97 -0.75 -2.90
C THR A 40 11.72 -1.12 -1.61
N THR A 41 11.20 -2.07 -0.85
CA THR A 41 11.87 -2.62 0.34
C THR A 41 12.57 -3.96 0.06
N ALA A 42 12.21 -4.61 -1.04
CA ALA A 42 12.80 -5.82 -1.59
C ALA A 42 12.70 -5.79 -3.13
N PRO A 43 13.36 -6.72 -3.86
CA PRO A 43 13.08 -6.93 -5.28
C PRO A 43 11.62 -7.32 -5.51
N SER A 44 10.96 -6.70 -6.49
CA SER A 44 9.52 -6.85 -6.77
C SER A 44 9.22 -6.94 -8.27
N PRO A 45 9.70 -7.99 -8.97
CA PRO A 45 9.52 -8.14 -10.42
C PRO A 45 8.05 -8.21 -10.85
N GLU A 46 7.13 -8.56 -9.95
CA GLU A 46 5.68 -8.55 -10.20
C GLU A 46 5.11 -7.16 -10.50
N GLN A 47 5.83 -6.10 -10.14
CA GLN A 47 5.44 -4.71 -10.40
C GLN A 47 5.92 -4.23 -11.77
N ASP A 48 6.79 -4.99 -12.44
CA ASP A 48 7.32 -4.62 -13.75
C ASP A 48 6.19 -4.55 -14.80
N GLY A 49 6.19 -3.48 -15.59
CA GLY A 49 5.20 -3.26 -16.65
C GLY A 49 4.00 -2.42 -16.20
N GLY A 50 3.51 -2.61 -14.98
CA GLY A 50 2.44 -1.78 -14.40
C GLY A 50 2.95 -0.51 -13.70
N TRP A 51 4.16 -0.58 -13.15
CA TRP A 51 4.83 0.52 -12.47
C TRP A 51 6.01 1.03 -13.29
N THR A 52 6.33 2.31 -13.15
CA THR A 52 7.51 2.95 -13.73
C THR A 52 8.48 3.29 -12.61
N VAL A 53 9.72 2.81 -12.72
CA VAL A 53 10.82 3.23 -11.84
C VAL A 53 11.36 4.56 -12.36
N PHE A 54 11.46 5.57 -11.51
CA PHE A 54 11.92 6.92 -11.91
C PHE A 54 13.09 7.44 -11.08
N GLY A 55 13.54 6.69 -10.07
CA GLY A 55 14.68 7.10 -9.25
C GLY A 55 15.12 6.04 -8.25
N GLU A 56 16.10 6.40 -7.42
CA GLU A 56 16.57 5.57 -6.33
C GLU A 56 16.97 6.40 -5.10
N VAL A 57 16.91 5.77 -3.93
CA VAL A 57 17.36 6.33 -2.66
C VAL A 57 18.88 6.22 -2.58
N LEU A 58 19.58 7.35 -2.65
CA LEU A 58 21.04 7.41 -2.51
C LEU A 58 21.49 7.41 -1.05
N GLU A 59 20.78 8.15 -0.20
CA GLU A 59 21.08 8.31 1.23
C GLU A 59 19.79 8.20 2.06
N GLY A 60 19.92 7.86 3.35
CA GLY A 60 18.76 7.84 4.26
C GLY A 60 17.86 6.60 4.14
N TYR A 61 18.31 5.53 3.47
CA TYR A 61 17.55 4.28 3.39
C TYR A 61 17.21 3.68 4.78
N GLY A 62 17.99 3.99 5.81
CA GLY A 62 17.67 3.64 7.20
C GLY A 62 16.31 4.18 7.65
N MET A 63 15.90 5.37 7.21
CA MET A 63 14.59 5.94 7.51
C MET A 63 13.48 5.19 6.77
N VAL A 64 13.69 4.85 5.49
CA VAL A 64 12.74 4.03 4.72
C VAL A 64 12.52 2.69 5.41
N LYS A 65 13.60 2.06 5.89
CA LYS A 65 13.50 0.83 6.67
C LYS A 65 12.74 1.03 7.98
N ALA A 66 13.03 2.09 8.73
CA ALA A 66 12.33 2.38 9.98
C ALA A 66 10.82 2.57 9.76
N ILE A 67 10.42 3.24 8.67
CA ILE A 67 9.01 3.39 8.27
C ILE A 67 8.40 2.04 7.93
N ALA A 68 9.10 1.21 7.15
CA ALA A 68 8.63 -0.12 6.77
C ALA A 68 8.48 -1.08 7.96
N ASP A 69 9.30 -0.91 9.00
CA ASP A 69 9.25 -1.69 10.23
C ASP A 69 8.19 -1.19 11.23
N LEU A 70 7.54 -0.05 10.98
CA LEU A 70 6.48 0.44 11.86
C LEU A 70 5.34 -0.58 11.92
N PRO A 71 4.79 -0.85 13.12
CA PRO A 71 3.61 -1.70 13.23
C PRO A 71 2.46 -1.05 12.48
N PHE A 72 1.89 -1.77 11.53
CA PHE A 72 0.72 -1.34 10.78
C PHE A 72 -0.48 -2.21 11.15
N VAL A 73 -1.65 -1.59 11.24
CA VAL A 73 -2.90 -2.29 11.53
C VAL A 73 -3.35 -3.00 10.26
N THR A 74 -3.17 -4.32 10.21
CA THR A 74 -3.58 -5.19 9.08
C THR A 74 -5.09 -5.46 9.06
N GLY A 75 -5.82 -5.06 10.11
CA GLY A 75 -7.20 -5.51 10.32
C GLY A 75 -7.31 -7.03 10.48
N LYS A 76 -6.21 -7.69 10.87
CA LYS A 76 -6.10 -9.13 11.16
C LYS A 76 -5.17 -9.31 12.38
N SER A 77 -5.31 -10.44 13.08
CA SER A 77 -4.34 -10.79 14.11
C SER A 77 -2.96 -11.00 13.49
N LEU A 78 -1.91 -10.57 14.20
CA LEU A 78 -0.52 -10.86 13.83
C LEU A 78 -0.11 -12.28 14.26
N ASP A 79 -0.89 -12.89 15.14
CA ASP A 79 -0.65 -14.26 15.61
C ASP A 79 -1.14 -15.30 14.59
N PRO A 80 -0.59 -16.53 14.63
CA PRO A 80 -1.05 -17.61 13.76
C PRO A 80 -2.57 -17.83 13.88
N ASN A 81 -3.20 -18.11 12.74
CA ASN A 81 -4.64 -18.40 12.67
C ASN A 81 -5.01 -19.54 13.63
N GLY A 82 -5.97 -19.29 14.52
CA GLY A 82 -6.43 -20.27 15.51
C GLY A 82 -5.62 -20.30 16.80
N SER A 83 -4.63 -19.42 16.97
CA SER A 83 -4.01 -19.17 18.28
C SER A 83 -5.01 -18.53 19.26
N VAL A 84 -4.74 -18.65 20.56
CA VAL A 84 -5.59 -18.04 21.61
C VAL A 84 -5.63 -16.52 21.45
N ALA A 85 -4.50 -15.91 21.08
CA ALA A 85 -4.40 -14.48 20.85
C ALA A 85 -5.17 -14.05 19.59
N ASP A 86 -5.15 -14.83 18.50
CA ASP A 86 -6.01 -14.61 17.33
C ASP A 86 -7.49 -14.71 17.68
N GLY A 87 -7.90 -15.70 18.48
CA GLY A 87 -9.28 -15.83 18.96
C GLY A 87 -9.74 -14.62 19.78
N PHE A 88 -8.90 -14.14 20.70
CA PHE A 88 -9.19 -12.95 21.50
C PHE A 88 -9.26 -11.69 20.66
N TRP A 89 -8.29 -11.49 19.76
CA TRP A 89 -8.26 -10.37 18.83
C TRP A 89 -9.51 -10.35 17.93
N ARG A 90 -9.94 -11.51 17.39
CA ARG A 90 -11.16 -11.62 16.59
C ARG A 90 -12.41 -11.27 17.37
N ALA A 91 -12.52 -11.72 18.62
CA ALA A 91 -13.65 -11.40 19.48
C ALA A 91 -13.71 -9.90 19.77
N GLN A 92 -12.57 -9.30 20.14
CA GLN A 92 -12.43 -7.87 20.39
C GLN A 92 -12.77 -7.04 19.13
N ASN A 93 -12.18 -7.39 17.99
CA ASN A 93 -12.38 -6.70 16.72
C ASN A 93 -13.85 -6.79 16.28
N THR A 94 -14.49 -7.95 16.43
CA THR A 94 -15.92 -8.14 16.12
C THR A 94 -16.81 -7.24 16.98
N TYR A 95 -16.51 -7.12 18.28
CA TYR A 95 -17.26 -6.25 19.19
C TYR A 95 -17.16 -4.77 18.80
N PHE A 96 -15.95 -4.26 18.61
CA PHE A 96 -15.74 -2.85 18.27
C PHE A 96 -16.25 -2.49 16.88
N LEU A 97 -16.09 -3.36 15.88
CA LEU A 97 -16.68 -3.15 14.55
C LEU A 97 -18.21 -3.20 14.61
N GLY A 98 -18.80 -4.05 15.45
CA GLY A 98 -20.25 -4.09 15.67
C GLY A 98 -20.78 -2.78 16.27
N LEU A 99 -20.09 -2.24 17.28
CA LEU A 99 -20.41 -0.93 17.86
C LEU A 99 -20.25 0.20 16.84
N ALA A 100 -19.15 0.21 16.08
CA ALA A 100 -18.91 1.23 15.06
C ALA A 100 -20.04 1.25 14.02
N LYS A 101 -20.47 0.07 13.55
CA LYS A 101 -21.61 -0.06 12.62
C LYS A 101 -22.93 0.41 13.24
N GLN A 102 -23.17 0.13 14.52
CA GLN A 102 -24.35 0.64 15.23
C GLN A 102 -24.34 2.17 15.40
N LEU A 103 -23.16 2.77 15.51
CA LEU A 103 -22.96 4.22 15.58
C LEU A 103 -22.92 4.90 14.19
N GLY A 104 -23.21 4.16 13.12
CA GLY A 104 -23.35 4.71 11.77
C GLY A 104 -22.07 4.73 10.94
N ASP A 105 -21.02 4.02 11.35
CA ASP A 105 -19.84 3.82 10.50
C ASP A 105 -20.21 2.93 9.29
N SER A 106 -19.95 3.44 8.09
CA SER A 106 -20.28 2.82 6.80
C SER A 106 -19.08 2.22 6.08
N ARG A 107 -17.89 2.28 6.67
CA ARG A 107 -16.67 1.64 6.16
C ARG A 107 -16.69 0.12 6.32
#